data_AF-A0A0B6Y6T1-F1
#
_entry.id   AF-A0A0B6Y6T1-F1
#
_cell.length_a   1.000
_cell.length_b   1.000
_cell.length_c   1.000
_cell.angle_alpha   90.00
_cell.angle_beta   90.00
_cell.angle_gamma   90.00
#
_symmetry.space_group_name_H-M   'P 1'
#
loop_
_entity.id
_entity.type
_entity.pdbx_description
1 polymer ?
#
loop_
_entity_poly.entity_id
_entity_poly.type
_entity_poly.pdbx_seq_one_letter_code
_entity_poly.pdbx_strand_id
1 'polypeptide(L)'
;MYIKIVVKHKMSSFVLTVLILVAEIVPLLNAQGTSRRTPCEPNTCQNGAKCVFPADYPICQCRSGFGGKYCENIVKVKPGE
;
A
#
# COMPACT_ATOMS: atom_id res chain seq x y z
N MET A 1 2.71 -53.96 13.42
CA MET A 1 1.69 -52.91 13.63
C MET A 1 2.31 -51.58 14.10
N TYR A 2 3.21 -51.59 15.09
CA TYR A 2 3.83 -50.40 15.72
C TYR A 2 4.69 -49.51 14.77
N ILE A 3 5.49 -50.10 13.89
CA ILE A 3 6.42 -49.37 13.01
C ILE A 3 5.68 -48.55 11.92
N LYS A 4 4.50 -48.98 11.47
CA LYS A 4 3.67 -48.23 10.50
C LYS A 4 3.04 -46.95 11.10
N ILE A 5 2.82 -46.91 12.41
CA ILE A 5 2.26 -45.74 13.12
C ILE A 5 3.33 -44.64 13.23
N VAL A 6 4.59 -45.00 13.52
CA VAL A 6 5.70 -44.04 13.62
C VAL A 6 6.04 -43.42 12.26
N VAL A 7 5.95 -44.17 11.15
CA VAL A 7 6.18 -43.62 9.79
C VAL A 7 5.00 -42.77 9.32
N LYS A 8 3.76 -43.09 9.71
CA LYS A 8 2.56 -42.29 9.42
C LYS A 8 2.46 -40.99 10.25
N HIS A 9 3.15 -40.94 11.41
CA HIS A 9 3.27 -39.73 12.25
C HIS A 9 4.52 -38.88 11.97
N LYS A 10 5.57 -39.44 11.37
CA LYS A 10 6.77 -38.67 10.99
C LYS A 10 6.59 -37.96 9.64
N MET A 11 5.77 -38.52 8.75
CA MET A 11 5.23 -37.85 7.56
C MET A 11 3.93 -37.10 7.87
N SER A 12 3.89 -36.31 8.94
CA SER A 12 2.70 -35.50 9.26
C SER A 12 3.02 -34.28 10.11
N SER A 13 4.18 -34.24 10.77
CA SER A 13 4.63 -33.03 11.46
C SER A 13 5.12 -31.98 10.45
N PHE A 14 6.02 -32.34 9.53
CA PHE A 14 6.61 -31.39 8.59
C PHE A 14 5.61 -30.87 7.54
N VAL A 15 4.72 -31.73 7.05
CA VAL A 15 3.69 -31.34 6.08
C VAL A 15 2.65 -30.44 6.76
N LEU A 16 2.23 -30.76 7.98
CA LEU A 16 1.26 -29.96 8.74
C LEU A 16 1.87 -28.63 9.21
N THR A 17 3.13 -28.60 9.64
CA THR A 17 3.81 -27.34 9.98
C THR A 17 3.99 -26.47 8.74
N VAL A 18 4.35 -27.04 7.59
CA VAL A 18 4.41 -26.30 6.32
C VAL A 18 3.03 -25.77 5.91
N LEU A 19 1.96 -26.55 6.04
CA LEU A 19 0.60 -26.11 5.72
C LEU A 19 0.07 -25.02 6.67
N ILE A 20 0.35 -25.12 7.98
CA ILE A 20 -0.02 -24.10 8.97
C ILE A 20 0.74 -22.80 8.73
N LEU A 21 2.06 -22.88 8.48
CA LEU A 21 2.88 -21.71 8.13
C LEU A 21 2.37 -21.04 6.85
N VAL A 22 2.05 -21.82 5.82
CA VAL A 22 1.45 -21.29 4.59
C VAL A 22 0.08 -20.67 4.89
N ALA A 23 -0.77 -21.28 5.73
CA ALA A 23 -2.08 -20.73 6.08
C ALA A 23 -2.06 -19.46 6.96
N GLU A 24 -0.98 -19.19 7.71
CA GLU A 24 -0.77 -17.94 8.46
C GLU A 24 -0.12 -16.84 7.60
N ILE A 25 0.67 -17.23 6.60
CA ILE A 25 1.34 -16.30 5.67
C ILE A 25 0.42 -15.94 4.47
N VAL A 26 -0.38 -16.87 3.97
CA VAL A 26 -1.35 -16.67 2.87
C VAL A 26 -2.39 -15.56 3.12
N PRO A 27 -2.99 -15.38 4.32
CA PRO A 27 -3.88 -14.26 4.57
C PRO A 27 -3.17 -12.91 4.49
N LEU A 28 -1.83 -12.83 4.67
CA LEU A 28 -1.07 -11.60 4.45
C LEU A 28 -0.90 -11.28 2.96
N LEU A 29 -0.87 -12.30 2.09
CA LEU A 29 -0.86 -12.11 0.63
C LEU A 29 -2.28 -11.86 0.06
N ASN A 30 -3.32 -12.42 0.68
CA ASN A 30 -4.71 -12.24 0.26
C ASN A 30 -5.38 -10.99 0.88
N ALA A 31 -4.81 -10.42 1.95
CA ALA A 31 -5.25 -9.14 2.52
C ALA A 31 -4.73 -7.93 1.74
N GLN A 32 -3.90 -8.13 0.71
CA GLN A 32 -3.55 -7.06 -0.22
C GLN A 32 -4.65 -6.89 -1.26
N GLY A 33 -5.85 -6.63 -0.76
CA GLY A 33 -6.96 -6.11 -1.55
C GLY A 33 -6.48 -4.89 -2.34
N THR A 34 -6.60 -4.98 -3.66
CA THR A 34 -6.45 -3.86 -4.60
C THR A 34 -5.42 -2.81 -4.19
N SER A 35 -4.12 -3.12 -4.24
CA SER A 35 -3.14 -2.02 -4.40
C SER A 35 -3.27 -1.49 -5.82
N ARG A 36 -4.41 -0.85 -6.10
CA ARG A 36 -4.57 0.07 -7.22
C ARG A 36 -3.80 1.30 -6.80
N ARG A 37 -2.46 1.23 -6.81
CA ARG A 37 -1.61 2.41 -6.64
C ARG A 37 -2.01 3.36 -7.74
N THR A 38 -2.88 4.31 -7.41
CA THR A 38 -3.14 5.40 -8.33
C THR A 38 -1.87 6.24 -8.38
N PRO A 39 -1.63 6.97 -9.46
CA PRO A 39 -0.51 7.91 -9.51
C PRO A 39 -0.52 8.96 -8.38
N CYS A 40 -1.65 9.09 -7.67
CA CYS A 40 -1.81 9.93 -6.48
C CYS A 40 -1.53 9.21 -5.15
N GLU A 41 -1.13 7.93 -5.17
CA GLU A 41 -0.82 7.15 -3.97
C GLU A 41 0.65 6.68 -3.95
N PRO A 42 1.43 7.10 -2.94
CA PRO A 42 1.04 7.93 -1.78
C PRO A 42 0.79 9.39 -2.15
N ASN A 43 -0.16 10.05 -1.48
CA ASN A 43 -0.44 11.46 -1.72
C ASN A 43 0.71 12.32 -1.17
N THR A 44 1.44 12.98 -2.08
CA THR A 44 2.59 13.84 -1.75
C THR A 44 2.22 15.32 -1.65
N CYS A 45 1.00 15.70 -2.04
CA CYS A 45 0.54 17.09 -1.99
C CYS A 45 0.31 17.55 -0.55
N GLN A 46 0.85 18.70 -0.18
CA GLN A 46 0.77 19.29 1.15
C GLN A 46 -0.35 20.34 1.26
N ASN A 47 -0.56 20.87 2.46
CA ASN A 47 -1.46 22.00 2.72
C ASN A 47 -2.90 21.80 2.22
N GLY A 48 -3.37 20.55 2.24
CA GLY A 48 -4.71 20.17 1.79
C GLY A 48 -4.94 20.28 0.29
N ALA A 49 -3.88 20.35 -0.51
CA ALA A 49 -3.95 20.35 -1.97
C ALA A 49 -4.52 19.03 -2.51
N LYS A 50 -5.19 19.12 -3.67
CA LYS A 50 -5.82 17.96 -4.32
C LYS A 50 -4.83 17.36 -5.32
N CYS A 51 -4.52 16.07 -5.19
CA CYS A 51 -3.81 15.36 -6.25
C CYS A 51 -4.79 15.04 -7.39
N VAL A 52 -4.41 15.38 -8.61
CA VAL A 52 -5.15 15.03 -9.83
C VAL A 52 -4.20 14.39 -10.84
N PHE A 53 -4.69 13.43 -11.61
CA PHE A 53 -3.93 12.73 -12.66
C PHE A 53 -4.69 12.84 -13.99
N PRO A 54 -4.68 14.01 -14.66
CA PRO A 54 -5.44 14.24 -15.89
C PRO A 54 -4.80 13.62 -17.13
N ALA A 55 -3.52 13.25 -17.08
CA ALA A 55 -2.72 12.65 -18.16
C ALA A 55 -1.66 11.71 -17.55
N ASP A 56 -0.46 11.60 -18.12
CA ASP A 56 0.57 10.63 -17.70
C ASP A 56 1.27 10.93 -16.37
N TYR A 57 1.07 12.11 -15.77
CA TYR A 57 1.76 12.54 -14.54
C TYR A 57 0.82 13.12 -13.48
N PRO A 58 1.02 12.81 -12.18
CA PRO A 58 0.22 13.38 -11.10
C PRO A 58 0.67 14.82 -10.83
N ILE A 59 -0.32 15.70 -10.63
CA ILE A 59 -0.10 17.11 -10.32
C ILE A 59 -0.87 17.50 -9.07
N CYS A 60 -0.29 18.41 -8.28
CA CYS A 60 -0.93 18.97 -7.10
C CYS A 60 -1.66 20.26 -7.46
N GLN A 61 -2.99 20.26 -7.30
CA GLN A 61 -3.81 21.46 -7.41
C GLN A 61 -3.79 22.20 -6.07
N CYS A 62 -2.97 23.25 -5.98
CA CYS A 62 -2.79 24.03 -4.76
C CYS A 62 -4.02 24.87 -4.40
N ARG A 63 -4.25 25.04 -3.10
CA ARG A 63 -5.23 26.00 -2.59
C ARG A 63 -4.66 27.42 -2.66
N SER A 64 -5.54 28.41 -2.67
CA SER A 64 -5.15 29.82 -2.58
C SER A 64 -4.21 30.06 -1.40
N GLY A 65 -3.12 30.78 -1.64
CA GLY A 65 -2.08 31.03 -0.63
C GLY A 65 -0.98 29.96 -0.56
N PHE A 66 -1.01 28.92 -1.39
CA PHE A 66 0.03 27.89 -1.46
C PHE A 66 0.56 27.68 -2.88
N GLY A 67 1.80 27.20 -2.99
CA GLY A 67 2.48 26.94 -4.25
C GLY A 67 3.70 26.03 -4.09
N GLY A 68 4.41 25.77 -5.18
CA GLY A 68 5.45 24.74 -5.24
C GLY A 68 4.94 23.44 -5.86
N LYS A 69 5.85 22.50 -6.13
CA LYS A 69 5.53 21.23 -6.82
C LYS A 69 4.55 20.38 -6.02
N TYR A 70 4.66 20.43 -4.71
CA TYR A 70 3.82 19.69 -3.77
C TYR A 70 2.95 20.65 -2.93
N CYS A 71 2.79 21.90 -3.36
CA CYS A 71 2.08 22.95 -2.63
C CYS A 71 2.65 23.19 -1.21
N GLU A 72 3.95 22.99 -1.04
CA GLU A 72 4.68 23.05 0.24
C GLU A 72 4.95 24.49 0.71
N ASN A 73 4.91 25.46 -0.20
CA ASN A 73 5.26 26.86 0.09
C ASN A 73 4.01 27.70 0.31
N ILE A 74 4.07 28.64 1.25
CA ILE A 74 3.07 29.69 1.41
C ILE A 74 3.37 30.80 0.41
N VAL A 75 2.46 31.02 -0.53
CA VAL A 75 2.52 32.12 -1.50
C VAL A 75 1.76 33.31 -0.91
N LYS A 76 2.45 34.42 -0.69
CA LYS A 76 1.80 35.67 -0.32
C LYS A 76 1.02 36.19 -1.51
N VAL A 77 -0.26 35.88 -1.59
CA VAL A 77 -1.15 36.45 -2.59
C VAL A 77 -1.27 37.94 -2.28
N LYS A 78 -0.71 38.80 -3.13
CA LYS A 78 -1.09 40.21 -3.14
C LYS A 78 -2.50 40.27 -3.75
N PRO A 79 -3.50 40.82 -3.05
CA PRO A 79 -4.81 41.02 -3.65
C PRO A 79 -4.69 42.06 -4.77
N GLY A 80 -5.01 41.69 -6.02
CA GLY A 80 -5.28 42.65 -7.10
C GLY A 80 -4.22 42.86 -8.19
N GLU A 81 -3.56 41.80 -8.67
CA GLU A 81 -2.78 41.83 -9.92
C GLU A 81 -3.32 40.82 -10.93
#